data_AF-A0A969ZSW6-F1
#
_entry.id   AF-A0A969ZSW6-F1
#
_cell.length_a   1.000
_cell.length_b   1.000
_cell.length_c   1.000
_cell.angle_alpha   90.00
_cell.angle_beta   90.00
_cell.angle_gamma   90.00
#
_symmetry.space_group_name_H-M   'P 1'
#
loop_
_entity.id
_entity.type
_entity.pdbx_description
1 polymer ?
#
loop_
_entity_poly.entity_id
_entity_poly.type
_entity_poly.pdbx_seq_one_letter_code
_entity_poly.pdbx_strand_id
1 'polypeptide(L)'
;MVLCAIVGLATGSSWTASGTVGVALMGVGQGLGINPAISAGMVISGAYMGDKWSPLSDSTNVAAATAETPLYEHVRSMMTTTLPSFIIAMIL
;
A
#
# COMPACT_ATOMS: atom_id res chain seq x y z
N MET A 1 7.07 -4.81 -2.68
CA MET A 1 6.49 -4.32 -1.41
C MET A 1 6.78 -2.86 -1.15
N VAL A 2 8.00 -2.46 -0.75
CA VAL A 2 8.31 -1.06 -0.40
C VAL A 2 8.07 -0.08 -1.55
N LEU A 3 8.51 -0.39 -2.76
CA LEU A 3 8.26 0.44 -3.95
C LEU A 3 6.77 0.68 -4.20
N CYS A 4 5.95 -0.38 -4.14
CA CYS A 4 4.50 -0.27 -4.29
C CYS A 4 3.85 0.55 -3.17
N ALA A 5 4.38 0.49 -1.94
CA ALA A 5 3.92 1.32 -0.84
C ALA A 5 4.25 2.80 -1.03
N ILE A 6 5.45 3.13 -1.52
CA ILE A 6 5.84 4.52 -1.82
C ILE A 6 4.97 5.07 -2.95
N VAL A 7 4.79 4.30 -4.02
CA VAL A 7 3.94 4.72 -5.15
C VAL A 7 2.49 4.86 -4.71
N GLY A 8 1.93 3.89 -3.96
CA GLY A 8 0.58 3.98 -3.42
C GLY A 8 0.37 5.17 -2.50
N LEU A 9 1.38 5.51 -1.68
CA LEU A 9 1.38 6.72 -0.84
C LEU A 9 1.34 7.99 -1.70
N ALA A 10 2.20 8.06 -2.72
CA ALA A 10 2.30 9.22 -3.59
C ALA A 10 1.07 9.41 -4.49
N THR A 11 0.46 8.33 -4.96
CA THR A 11 -0.72 8.38 -5.85
C THR A 11 -2.04 8.36 -5.09
N GLY A 12 -2.06 8.00 -3.79
CA GLY A 12 -3.27 7.81 -3.01
C GLY A 12 -4.20 6.74 -3.56
N SER A 13 -3.65 5.72 -4.24
CA SER A 13 -4.45 4.68 -4.90
C SER A 13 -3.70 3.37 -5.01
N SER A 14 -4.24 2.35 -4.36
CA SER A 14 -3.76 0.96 -4.43
C SER A 14 -3.87 0.36 -5.84
N TRP A 15 -4.93 0.67 -6.58
CA TRP A 15 -5.13 0.19 -7.95
C TRP A 15 -4.13 0.80 -8.92
N THR A 16 -3.87 2.11 -8.84
CA THR A 16 -2.88 2.77 -9.71
C THR A 16 -1.48 2.24 -9.45
N ALA A 17 -1.08 2.09 -8.18
CA ALA A 17 0.22 1.54 -7.82
C ALA A 17 0.39 0.08 -8.28
N SER A 18 -0.66 -0.74 -8.13
CA SER A 18 -0.65 -2.14 -8.56
C SER A 18 -0.60 -2.25 -10.09
N GLY A 19 -1.39 -1.46 -10.81
CA GLY A 19 -1.48 -1.50 -12.27
C GLY A 19 -0.28 -0.94 -13.03
N THR A 20 0.53 -0.10 -12.39
CA THR A 20 1.70 0.54 -13.01
C THR A 20 3.01 -0.15 -12.62
N VAL A 21 3.63 0.29 -11.52
CA VAL A 21 4.88 -0.26 -11.01
C VAL A 21 4.69 -1.70 -10.53
N GLY A 22 3.52 -2.05 -10.00
CA GLY A 22 3.22 -3.40 -9.55
C GLY A 22 3.32 -4.43 -10.67
N VAL A 23 2.64 -4.21 -11.80
CA VAL A 23 2.73 -5.09 -12.98
C VAL A 23 4.16 -5.16 -13.53
N ALA A 24 4.87 -4.04 -13.58
CA ALA A 24 6.28 -4.04 -14.00
C ALA A 24 7.15 -4.93 -13.09
N LEU A 25 6.97 -4.83 -11.77
CA LEU A 25 7.69 -5.64 -10.79
C LEU A 25 7.28 -7.11 -10.83
N MET A 26 6.04 -7.44 -11.21
CA MET A 26 5.64 -8.83 -11.48
C MET A 26 6.45 -9.43 -12.62
N GLY A 27 6.64 -8.68 -13.71
CA GLY A 27 7.47 -9.12 -14.85
C GLY A 27 8.94 -9.32 -14.47
N VAL A 28 9.49 -8.40 -13.68
CA VAL A 28 10.85 -8.55 -13.13
C VAL A 28 10.96 -9.79 -12.25
N GLY A 29 10.01 -10.00 -11.33
CA GLY A 29 10.00 -11.16 -10.46
C GLY A 29 9.93 -12.48 -11.22
N GLN A 30 9.12 -12.53 -12.29
CA GLN A 30 9.04 -13.69 -13.17
C GLN A 30 10.38 -13.97 -13.88
N GLY A 31 11.06 -12.92 -14.37
CA GLY A 31 12.39 -13.05 -14.99
C GLY A 31 13.48 -13.52 -14.02
N LEU A 32 13.32 -13.23 -12.72
CA LEU A 32 14.20 -13.71 -11.64
C LEU A 32 13.81 -15.10 -11.11
N GLY A 33 12.77 -15.73 -11.64
CA GLY A 33 12.29 -17.04 -11.17
C GLY A 33 11.60 -17.01 -9.80
N ILE A 34 11.17 -15.83 -9.34
CA ILE A 34 10.44 -15.68 -8.08
C ILE A 34 9.02 -16.23 -8.26
N ASN A 35 8.52 -16.96 -7.26
CA ASN A 35 7.16 -17.47 -7.26
C ASN A 35 6.15 -16.32 -7.52
N PRO A 36 5.32 -16.39 -8.58
CA PRO A 36 4.38 -15.32 -8.92
C PRO A 36 3.41 -14.96 -7.80
N ALA A 37 3.00 -15.93 -6.97
CA ALA A 37 2.11 -15.68 -5.84
C ALA A 37 2.77 -14.81 -4.77
N ILE A 38 4.07 -15.04 -4.50
CA ILE A 38 4.85 -14.22 -3.55
C ILE A 38 5.03 -12.80 -4.11
N SER A 39 5.41 -12.69 -5.39
CA SER A 39 5.53 -11.39 -6.06
C SER A 39 4.22 -10.61 -6.04
N ALA A 40 3.08 -11.27 -6.32
CA ALA A 40 1.76 -10.66 -6.26
C ALA A 40 1.41 -10.19 -4.84
N GLY A 41 1.66 -11.04 -3.84
CA GLY A 41 1.50 -10.68 -2.43
C GLY A 41 2.32 -9.45 -2.04
N MET A 42 3.59 -9.41 -2.45
CA MET A 42 4.47 -8.25 -2.20
C MET A 42 3.98 -6.97 -2.88
N VAL A 43 3.40 -7.05 -4.09
CA VAL A 43 2.86 -5.90 -4.81
C VAL A 43 1.59 -5.38 -4.13
N ILE A 44 0.63 -6.27 -3.89
CA ILE A 44 -0.68 -5.92 -3.32
C ILE A 44 -0.53 -5.38 -1.89
N SER A 45 0.23 -6.08 -1.03
CA SER A 45 0.48 -5.65 0.34
C SER A 45 1.12 -4.26 0.39
N GLY A 46 2.07 -3.99 -0.51
CA GLY A 46 2.68 -2.66 -0.63
C GLY A 46 1.68 -1.60 -1.05
N ALA A 47 0.98 -1.83 -2.16
CA ALA A 47 0.07 -0.85 -2.75
C ALA A 47 -1.07 -0.46 -1.79
N TYR A 48 -1.68 -1.43 -1.11
CA TYR A 48 -2.75 -1.18 -0.13
C TYR A 48 -2.26 -0.47 1.12
N MET A 49 -1.05 -0.78 1.59
CA MET A 49 -0.46 -0.07 2.73
C MET A 49 -0.22 1.41 2.41
N GLY A 50 0.40 1.68 1.25
CA GLY A 50 0.69 3.04 0.80
C GLY A 50 -0.57 3.90 0.66
N ASP A 51 -1.61 3.34 0.06
CA ASP A 51 -2.92 3.99 -0.13
C ASP A 51 -3.52 4.47 1.22
N LYS A 52 -3.52 3.60 2.24
CA LYS A 52 -4.05 3.93 3.58
C LYS A 52 -3.29 5.03 4.30
N TRP A 53 -2.00 5.17 4.03
CA TRP A 53 -1.18 6.23 4.64
C TRP A 53 -1.25 7.54 3.87
N SER A 54 -1.86 7.53 2.69
CA SER A 54 -1.91 8.70 1.83
C SER A 54 -3.04 9.64 2.26
N PRO A 55 -2.74 10.91 2.59
CA PRO A 55 -3.77 11.93 2.76
C PRO A 55 -4.43 12.32 1.42
N LEU A 56 -3.88 11.86 0.28
CA LEU A 56 -4.48 12.05 -1.04
C LEU A 56 -5.56 11.01 -1.37
N SER A 57 -5.64 9.90 -0.63
CA SER A 57 -6.57 8.82 -0.93
C SER A 57 -8.01 9.23 -0.60
N ASP A 58 -8.89 9.11 -1.60
CA ASP A 58 -10.32 9.38 -1.43
C ASP A 58 -10.93 8.51 -0.34
N SER A 59 -10.53 7.24 -0.27
CA SER A 59 -11.04 6.30 0.73
C SER A 59 -10.61 6.68 2.16
N THR A 60 -9.36 7.11 2.32
CA THR A 60 -8.83 7.61 3.60
C THR A 60 -9.51 8.92 4.00
N ASN A 61 -9.75 9.82 3.03
CA ASN A 61 -10.39 11.11 3.28
C ASN A 61 -11.87 10.94 3.67
N VAL A 62 -12.61 10.12 2.94
CA VAL A 62 -14.01 9.78 3.29
C VAL A 62 -14.07 9.08 4.64
N ALA A 63 -13.15 8.15 4.94
CA ALA A 63 -13.10 7.50 6.25
C ALA A 63 -12.88 8.51 7.39
N ALA A 64 -11.92 9.43 7.25
CA ALA A 64 -11.66 10.49 8.24
C ALA A 64 -12.88 11.41 8.43
N ALA A 65 -13.54 11.81 7.34
CA ALA A 65 -14.73 12.64 7.37
C ALA A 65 -15.92 11.93 8.06
N THR A 66 -16.13 10.64 7.77
CA THR A 66 -17.19 9.85 8.42
C THR A 66 -16.94 9.60 9.90
N ALA A 67 -15.67 9.55 10.30
CA ALA A 67 -15.27 9.42 11.71
C ALA A 67 -15.27 10.77 12.46
N GLU A 68 -15.57 11.89 11.77
CA GLU A 68 -15.50 13.25 12.33
C GLU A 68 -14.13 13.57 12.96
N THR A 69 -13.05 13.00 12.39
CA THR A 69 -11.67 13.17 12.88
C THR A 69 -10.81 13.95 11.88
N PRO A 70 -9.83 14.76 12.34
CA PRO A 70 -8.87 15.39 11.45
C PRO A 70 -8.10 14.36 10.61
N LEU A 71 -7.95 14.61 9.31
CA LEU A 71 -7.33 13.67 8.37
C LEU A 71 -5.96 13.14 8.82
N TYR A 72 -5.08 14.03 9.27
CA TYR A 72 -3.74 13.64 9.71
C TYR A 72 -3.75 12.83 11.01
N GLU A 73 -4.71 13.05 11.89
CA GLU A 73 -4.91 12.23 13.10
C GLU A 73 -5.44 10.85 12.74
N HIS A 74 -6.39 10.78 11.79
CA HIS A 74 -6.90 9.53 11.24
C HIS A 74 -5.78 8.69 10.61
N VAL A 75 -4.98 9.29 9.72
CA VAL A 75 -3.83 8.62 9.09
C VAL A 75 -2.84 8.14 10.14
N ARG A 76 -2.53 8.96 11.14
CA ARG A 76 -1.64 8.57 12.24
C ARG A 76 -2.19 7.40 13.04
N SER A 77 -3.50 7.38 13.30
CA SER A 77 -4.19 6.26 13.93
C SER A 77 -4.10 5.00 13.07
N MET A 78 -4.37 5.09 11.76
CA MET A 78 -4.23 3.96 10.85
C MET A 78 -2.82 3.37 10.85
N MET A 79 -1.79 4.22 10.85
CA MET A 79 -0.39 3.75 10.91
C MET A 79 -0.11 2.87 12.13
N THR A 80 -0.77 3.08 13.28
CA THR A 80 -0.52 2.27 14.49
C THR A 80 -0.85 0.78 14.33
N THR A 81 -1.81 0.43 13.47
CA THR A 81 -2.20 -0.97 13.22
C THR A 81 -1.63 -1.52 11.93
N THR A 82 -1.45 -0.64 10.94
CA THR A 82 -1.03 -1.01 9.60
C THR A 82 0.50 -1.05 9.46
N LEU A 83 1.26 -0.20 10.16
CA LEU A 83 2.72 -0.27 10.19
C LEU A 83 3.24 -1.56 10.84
N PRO A 84 2.71 -2.03 11.99
CA PRO A 84 3.14 -3.32 12.54
C PRO A 84 2.82 -4.49 11.61
N SER A 85 1.63 -4.51 10.99
CA SER A 85 1.28 -5.57 10.05
C SER A 85 2.12 -5.52 8.77
N PHE A 86 2.51 -4.34 8.29
CA PHE A 86 3.48 -4.18 7.20
C PHE A 86 4.84 -4.77 7.54
N ILE A 87 5.35 -4.51 8.75
CA ILE A 87 6.65 -5.05 9.20
C ILE A 87 6.56 -6.57 9.33
N ILE A 88 5.49 -7.10 9.92
CA ILE A 88 5.28 -8.55 10.05
C ILE A 88 5.23 -9.21 8.66
N ALA A 89 4.47 -8.65 7.73
CA ALA A 89 4.35 -9.16 6.36
C ALA A 89 5.64 -9.03 5.53
N MET A 90 6.60 -8.22 5.96
CA MET A 90 7.91 -8.11 5.33
C MET A 90 8.88 -9.19 5.81
N ILE A 91 8.68 -9.67 7.04
CA ILE A 91 9.54 -10.68 7.67
C ILE A 91 9.10 -12.10 7.29
N LEU A 92 7.79 -12.31 7.10
CA LEU A 92 7.18 -13.57 6.67
C LEU A 92 7.26 -13.75 5.15
#